data_AF-A0A258BB78-F1
#
_entry.id   AF-A0A258BB78-F1
#
_cell.length_a   1.000
_cell.length_b   1.000
_cell.length_c   1.000
_cell.angle_alpha   90.00
_cell.angle_beta   90.00
_cell.angle_gamma   90.00
#
_symmetry.space_group_name_H-M   'P 1'
#
loop_
_entity.id
_entity.type
_entity.pdbx_description
1 polymer ?
#
loop_
_entity_poly.entity_id
_entity_poly.type
_entity_poly.pdbx_seq_one_letter_code
_entity_poly.pdbx_strand_id
1 'polypeptide(L)'
;MAQASHKAETDMDRFDPALVQELEPKLINLMQQSEALVALMRGFFKQLDKRRSDEFKIIAGYIAKAKEEIRELRPHDLSQERIPTAGAELEAITRDTENATHTIMNCAEAMMGFSVKDFDGDANAYKAAVDDQVMMIFEACSFQDITGQRVSKVVNVLKQIEDRVTRLADKLGIEDKSVELTEREKRERDLLLNGPAINGPETGQDSIDALFDGGFDSFDAVEAAPAPVAPPAPV
;
A
#
# COMPACT_ATOMS: atom_id res chain seq x y z
N MET A 1 -0.87 -96.20 53.85
CA MET A 1 0.33 -95.75 53.09
C MET A 1 0.17 -96.31 51.67
N ALA A 2 -0.45 -95.56 50.77
CA ALA A 2 0.21 -94.60 49.88
C ALA A 2 1.22 -95.28 48.94
N GLN A 3 0.83 -95.44 47.67
CA GLN A 3 1.52 -94.78 46.56
C GLN A 3 0.69 -94.85 45.28
N ALA A 4 0.36 -93.66 44.78
CA ALA A 4 -0.22 -93.39 43.49
C ALA A 4 0.85 -93.57 42.40
N SER A 5 0.45 -94.04 41.22
CA SER A 5 1.19 -93.74 39.99
C SER A 5 0.22 -93.14 38.99
N HIS A 6 0.26 -91.81 38.96
CA HIS A 6 -0.49 -90.92 38.12
C HIS A 6 0.11 -90.97 36.71
N LYS A 7 -0.59 -91.58 35.75
CA LYS A 7 -0.25 -91.45 34.33
C LYS A 7 -1.09 -90.28 33.80
N ALA A 8 -0.52 -89.08 33.88
CA ALA A 8 -1.01 -87.91 33.18
C ALA A 8 -0.77 -88.15 31.68
N GLU A 9 -1.77 -88.71 31.01
CA GLU A 9 -1.80 -88.75 29.55
C GLU A 9 -2.15 -87.34 29.09
N THR A 10 -1.18 -86.70 28.45
CA THR A 10 -1.23 -85.34 27.96
C THR A 10 -2.39 -85.19 26.98
N ASP A 11 -3.38 -84.41 27.40
CA ASP A 11 -4.53 -83.96 26.60
C ASP A 11 -4.08 -82.93 25.55
N MET A 12 -3.15 -83.33 24.69
CA MET A 12 -2.48 -82.45 23.71
C MET A 12 -2.82 -82.81 22.26
N ASP A 13 -3.86 -83.62 22.02
CA ASP A 13 -4.27 -84.05 20.67
C ASP A 13 -5.78 -84.28 20.52
N ARG A 14 -6.61 -83.61 21.32
CA ARG A 14 -8.07 -83.57 21.06
C ARG A 14 -8.45 -82.39 20.18
N PHE A 15 -7.85 -82.30 19.00
CA PHE A 15 -8.40 -81.46 17.94
C PHE A 15 -9.64 -82.17 17.38
N ASP A 16 -10.83 -81.63 17.70
CA ASP A 16 -12.09 -82.14 17.18
C ASP A 16 -12.14 -81.93 15.65
N PRO A 17 -12.07 -82.99 14.83
CA PRO A 17 -11.95 -82.88 13.38
C PRO A 17 -13.20 -82.24 12.75
N ALA A 18 -14.35 -82.31 13.42
CA ALA A 18 -15.57 -81.62 12.99
C ALA A 18 -15.45 -80.09 13.14
N LEU A 19 -14.78 -79.63 14.21
CA LEU A 19 -14.51 -78.21 14.44
C LEU A 19 -13.52 -77.67 13.40
N VAL A 20 -12.50 -78.46 13.02
CA VAL A 20 -11.52 -78.10 11.98
C VAL A 20 -12.19 -77.99 10.61
N GLN A 21 -13.08 -78.93 10.25
CA GLN A 21 -13.88 -78.88 9.02
C GLN A 21 -14.82 -77.67 8.93
N GLU A 22 -15.30 -77.16 10.07
CA GLU A 22 -16.16 -75.99 10.12
C GLU A 22 -15.38 -74.66 10.14
N LEU A 23 -14.16 -74.66 10.70
CA LEU A 23 -13.28 -73.49 10.73
C LEU A 23 -12.55 -73.24 9.42
N GLU A 24 -12.15 -74.27 8.67
CA GLU A 24 -11.48 -74.15 7.36
C GLU A 24 -12.21 -73.22 6.37
N PRO A 25 -13.51 -73.43 6.07
CA PRO A 25 -14.24 -72.57 5.14
C PRO A 25 -14.43 -71.15 5.70
N LYS A 26 -14.52 -70.98 7.03
CA LYS A 26 -14.62 -69.67 7.68
C LYS A 26 -13.28 -68.90 7.60
N LEU A 27 -12.15 -69.58 7.77
CA LEU A 27 -10.81 -68.99 7.62
C LEU A 27 -10.54 -68.59 6.17
N ILE A 28 -10.91 -69.43 5.21
CA ILE A 28 -10.82 -69.12 3.78
C ILE A 28 -11.67 -67.89 3.45
N ASN A 29 -12.89 -67.80 3.98
CA ASN A 29 -13.76 -66.64 3.79
C ASN A 29 -13.15 -65.36 4.42
N LEU A 30 -12.58 -65.46 5.63
CA LEU A 30 -11.89 -64.34 6.28
C LEU A 30 -10.66 -63.87 5.50
N MET A 31 -9.88 -64.79 4.93
CA MET A 31 -8.75 -64.46 4.06
C MET A 31 -9.21 -63.76 2.77
N GLN A 32 -10.28 -64.26 2.14
CA GLN A 32 -10.87 -63.63 0.95
C GLN A 32 -11.42 -62.23 1.25
N GLN A 33 -12.08 -62.03 2.40
CA GLN A 33 -12.56 -60.73 2.85
C GLN A 33 -11.42 -59.76 3.16
N SER A 34 -10.36 -60.24 3.81
CA SER A 34 -9.15 -59.46 4.07
C SER A 34 -8.45 -59.03 2.77
N GLU A 35 -8.33 -59.94 1.80
CA GLU A 35 -7.76 -59.65 0.49
C GLU A 35 -8.61 -58.63 -0.29
N ALA A 36 -9.94 -58.78 -0.25
CA ALA A 36 -10.87 -57.81 -0.83
C ALA A 36 -10.73 -56.43 -0.19
N LEU A 37 -10.62 -56.34 1.14
CA LEU A 37 -10.42 -55.09 1.87
C LEU A 37 -9.08 -54.43 1.49
N VAL A 38 -7.99 -55.20 1.39
CA VAL A 38 -6.68 -54.70 0.98
C VAL A 38 -6.71 -54.19 -0.47
N ALA A 39 -7.40 -54.89 -1.37
CA ALA A 39 -7.59 -54.45 -2.75
C ALA A 39 -8.39 -53.14 -2.83
N LEU A 40 -9.44 -53.00 -2.02
CA LEU A 40 -10.26 -51.80 -1.92
C LEU A 40 -9.47 -50.61 -1.37
N MET A 41 -8.67 -50.82 -0.31
CA MET A 41 -7.77 -49.81 0.24
C MET A 41 -6.74 -49.35 -0.80
N ARG A 42 -6.11 -50.29 -1.53
CA ARG A 42 -5.17 -49.94 -2.62
C ARG A 42 -5.84 -49.11 -3.71
N GLY A 43 -7.08 -49.44 -4.07
CA GLY A 43 -7.88 -48.65 -5.02
C GLY A 43 -8.19 -47.24 -4.52
N PHE A 44 -8.60 -47.12 -3.25
CA PHE A 44 -8.88 -45.85 -2.59
C PHE A 44 -7.64 -44.95 -2.53
N PHE A 45 -6.50 -45.47 -2.09
CA PHE A 45 -5.25 -44.69 -2.02
C PHE A 45 -4.81 -44.22 -3.41
N LYS A 46 -4.91 -45.06 -4.45
CA LYS A 46 -4.62 -44.63 -5.83
C LYS A 46 -5.53 -43.49 -6.31
N GLN A 47 -6.82 -43.54 -5.99
CA GLN A 47 -7.74 -42.47 -6.35
C GLN A 47 -7.46 -41.18 -5.57
N LEU A 48 -7.15 -41.29 -4.28
CA LEU A 48 -6.82 -40.15 -3.43
C LEU A 48 -5.51 -39.50 -3.89
N ASP A 49 -4.48 -40.28 -4.19
CA ASP A 49 -3.22 -39.76 -4.73
C ASP A 49 -3.41 -39.08 -6.09
N LYS A 50 -4.24 -39.65 -6.97
CA LYS A 50 -4.56 -39.01 -8.25
C LYS A 50 -5.28 -37.67 -8.04
N ARG A 51 -6.33 -37.64 -7.21
CA ARG A 51 -7.07 -36.41 -6.90
C ARG A 51 -6.15 -35.35 -6.29
N ARG A 52 -5.33 -35.72 -5.29
CA ARG A 52 -4.40 -34.81 -4.63
C ARG A 52 -3.34 -34.29 -5.60
N SER A 53 -2.80 -35.16 -6.46
CA SER A 53 -1.84 -34.76 -7.50
C SER A 53 -2.45 -33.77 -8.48
N ASP A 54 -3.70 -33.99 -8.90
CA ASP A 54 -4.40 -33.09 -9.82
C ASP A 54 -4.74 -31.74 -9.15
N GLU A 55 -5.17 -31.74 -7.88
CA GLU A 55 -5.34 -30.51 -7.08
C GLU A 55 -4.03 -29.72 -6.94
N PHE A 56 -2.91 -30.39 -6.63
CA PHE A 56 -1.61 -29.71 -6.55
C PHE A 56 -1.15 -29.13 -7.88
N LYS A 57 -1.42 -29.81 -9.01
CA LYS A 57 -1.12 -29.24 -10.34
C LYS A 57 -1.94 -27.98 -10.61
N ILE A 58 -3.21 -27.95 -10.21
CA ILE A 58 -4.07 -26.78 -10.34
C ILE A 58 -3.51 -25.62 -9.50
N ILE A 59 -3.18 -25.86 -8.23
CA ILE A 59 -2.58 -24.84 -7.34
C ILE A 59 -1.25 -24.34 -7.89
N ALA A 60 -0.38 -25.25 -8.34
CA ALA A 60 0.89 -24.88 -8.95
C ALA A 60 0.70 -24.03 -10.22
N GLY A 61 -0.33 -24.34 -11.02
CA GLY A 61 -0.74 -23.53 -12.17
C GLY A 61 -1.17 -22.12 -11.78
N TYR A 62 -1.99 -21.98 -10.73
CA TYR A 62 -2.39 -20.67 -10.22
C TYR A 62 -1.19 -19.87 -9.69
N ILE A 63 -0.28 -20.50 -8.94
CA ILE A 63 0.93 -19.84 -8.44
C ILE A 63 1.84 -19.40 -9.60
N ALA A 64 2.01 -20.26 -10.61
CA ALA A 64 2.81 -19.93 -11.79
C ALA A 64 2.22 -18.74 -12.56
N LYS A 65 0.89 -18.72 -12.75
CA LYS A 65 0.19 -17.59 -13.36
C LYS A 65 0.37 -16.32 -12.53
N ALA A 66 0.07 -16.37 -11.23
CA ALA A 66 0.23 -15.23 -10.32
C ALA A 66 1.68 -14.68 -10.32
N LYS A 67 2.68 -15.56 -10.35
CA LYS A 67 4.08 -15.17 -10.44
C LYS A 67 4.39 -14.46 -11.76
N GLU A 68 3.81 -14.88 -12.87
CA GLU A 68 3.97 -14.20 -14.15
C GLU A 68 3.29 -12.82 -14.14
N GLU A 69 2.08 -12.70 -13.59
CA GLU A 69 1.41 -11.40 -13.42
C GLU A 69 2.23 -10.43 -12.56
N ILE A 70 2.86 -10.93 -11.49
CA ILE A 70 3.78 -10.12 -10.65
C ILE A 70 5.03 -9.71 -11.43
N ARG A 71 5.53 -10.53 -12.36
CA ARG A 71 6.68 -10.18 -13.20
C ARG A 71 6.32 -9.10 -14.23
N GLU A 72 5.10 -9.11 -14.77
CA GLU A 72 4.61 -8.08 -15.70
C GLU A 72 4.60 -6.67 -15.08
N LEU A 73 4.42 -6.57 -13.75
CA LEU A 73 4.54 -5.30 -13.02
C LEU A 73 5.92 -4.67 -13.13
N ARG A 74 6.96 -5.48 -13.42
CA ARG A 74 8.37 -5.10 -13.39
C ARG A 74 8.71 -4.35 -12.09
N PRO A 75 8.53 -4.99 -10.92
CA PRO A 75 8.72 -4.32 -9.62
C PRO A 75 10.14 -3.78 -9.42
N HIS A 76 11.14 -4.40 -10.06
CA HIS A 76 12.51 -3.93 -10.04
C HIS A 76 12.70 -2.59 -10.79
N ASP A 77 12.11 -2.44 -11.98
CA ASP A 77 12.07 -1.18 -12.76
C ASP A 77 11.37 -0.07 -11.96
N LEU A 78 10.26 -0.42 -11.30
CA LEU A 78 9.55 0.52 -10.44
C LEU A 78 10.40 0.99 -9.26
N SER A 79 10.99 0.06 -8.52
CA SER A 79 11.73 0.34 -7.29
C SER A 79 13.11 0.96 -7.53
N GLN A 80 13.80 0.60 -8.61
CA GLN A 80 15.18 1.05 -8.84
C GLN A 80 15.28 2.28 -9.74
N GLU A 81 14.30 2.52 -10.61
CA GLU A 81 14.41 3.58 -11.62
C GLU A 81 13.25 4.56 -11.52
N ARG A 82 12.00 4.10 -11.71
CA ARG A 82 10.83 4.99 -11.82
C ARG A 82 10.56 5.80 -10.55
N ILE A 83 10.45 5.13 -9.40
CA ILE A 83 10.14 5.79 -8.12
C ILE A 83 11.29 6.70 -7.68
N PRO A 84 12.57 6.26 -7.69
CA PRO A 84 13.69 7.16 -7.39
C PRO A 84 13.78 8.36 -8.31
N THR A 85 13.52 8.18 -9.62
CA THR A 85 13.50 9.29 -10.58
C THR A 85 12.39 10.29 -10.23
N ALA A 86 11.18 9.82 -9.92
CA ALA A 86 10.09 10.71 -9.50
C ALA A 86 10.44 11.46 -8.20
N GLY A 87 11.09 10.80 -7.24
CA GLY A 87 11.61 11.44 -6.04
C GLY A 87 12.63 12.55 -6.35
N ALA A 88 13.59 12.28 -7.23
CA ALA A 88 14.58 13.27 -7.67
C ALA A 88 13.94 14.47 -8.39
N GLU A 89 12.87 14.25 -9.16
CA GLU A 89 12.11 15.35 -9.78
C GLU A 89 11.41 16.21 -8.72
N LEU A 90 10.84 15.61 -7.67
CA LEU A 90 10.23 16.34 -6.55
C LEU A 90 11.25 17.17 -5.77
N GLU A 91 12.42 16.60 -5.46
CA GLU A 91 13.51 17.35 -4.82
C GLU A 91 14.00 18.51 -5.69
N ALA A 92 14.11 18.29 -7.00
CA ALA A 92 14.48 19.34 -7.93
C ALA A 92 13.45 20.46 -8.00
N ILE A 93 12.14 20.14 -7.94
CA ILE A 93 11.09 21.15 -7.82
C ILE A 93 11.32 22.01 -6.58
N THR A 94 11.46 21.40 -5.40
CA THR A 94 11.67 22.14 -4.15
C THR A 94 12.88 23.07 -4.26
N ARG A 95 14.04 22.55 -4.67
CA ARG A 95 15.26 23.36 -4.81
C ARG A 95 15.11 24.49 -5.83
N ASP A 96 14.54 24.21 -7.00
CA ASP A 96 14.40 25.21 -8.07
C ASP A 96 13.40 26.31 -7.63
N THR A 97 12.33 25.94 -6.90
CA THR A 97 11.36 26.89 -6.32
C THR A 97 11.97 27.75 -5.20
N GLU A 98 12.78 27.17 -4.33
CA GLU A 98 13.50 27.90 -3.27
C GLU A 98 14.47 28.92 -3.87
N ASN A 99 15.27 28.50 -4.86
CA ASN A 99 16.23 29.37 -5.53
C ASN A 99 15.54 30.54 -6.24
N ALA A 100 14.43 30.28 -6.92
CA ALA A 100 13.66 31.33 -7.58
C ALA A 100 13.04 32.30 -6.56
N THR A 101 12.48 31.78 -5.47
CA THR A 101 11.91 32.59 -4.39
C THR A 101 12.98 33.49 -3.77
N HIS A 102 14.17 32.94 -3.48
CA HIS A 102 15.31 33.72 -2.98
C HIS A 102 15.73 34.83 -3.96
N THR A 103 15.75 34.53 -5.25
CA THR A 103 16.06 35.52 -6.30
C THR A 103 15.01 36.64 -6.32
N ILE A 104 13.73 36.30 -6.26
CA ILE A 104 12.62 37.26 -6.23
C ILE A 104 12.72 38.17 -4.99
N MET A 105 12.97 37.60 -3.82
CA MET A 105 13.12 38.36 -2.58
C MET A 105 14.32 39.32 -2.67
N ASN A 106 15.48 38.86 -3.15
CA ASN A 106 16.66 39.71 -3.31
C ASN A 106 16.41 40.88 -4.27
N CYS A 107 15.69 40.65 -5.37
CA CYS A 107 15.33 41.72 -6.32
C CYS A 107 14.40 42.75 -5.64
N ALA A 108 13.41 42.27 -4.87
CA ALA A 108 12.51 43.15 -4.13
C ALA A 108 13.25 43.97 -3.06
N GLU A 109 14.16 43.35 -2.30
CA GLU A 109 15.02 44.02 -1.33
C GLU A 109 15.92 45.08 -1.98
N ALA A 110 16.55 44.75 -3.11
CA ALA A 110 17.36 45.70 -3.87
C ALA A 110 16.57 46.92 -4.30
N MET A 111 15.36 46.72 -4.86
CA MET A 111 14.48 47.82 -5.26
C MET A 111 14.07 48.72 -4.09
N MET A 112 13.78 48.15 -2.91
CA MET A 112 13.47 48.94 -1.71
C MET A 112 14.66 49.78 -1.23
N GLY A 113 15.88 49.31 -1.51
CA GLY A 113 17.12 50.02 -1.18
C GLY A 113 17.48 51.14 -2.15
N PHE A 114 16.85 51.22 -3.34
CA PHE A 114 17.19 52.23 -4.32
C PHE A 114 16.67 53.62 -3.93
N SER A 115 17.53 54.63 -4.05
CA SER A 115 17.15 56.03 -4.03
C SER A 115 17.64 56.73 -5.29
N VAL A 116 16.88 57.70 -5.82
CA VAL A 116 17.32 58.55 -6.94
C VAL A 116 18.66 59.26 -6.63
N LYS A 117 18.98 59.45 -5.35
CA LYS A 117 20.27 60.01 -4.91
C LYS A 117 21.46 59.08 -5.18
N ASP A 118 21.24 57.77 -5.18
CA ASP A 118 22.29 56.78 -5.46
C ASP A 118 22.68 56.76 -6.94
N PHE A 119 21.89 57.44 -7.78
CA PHE A 119 22.08 57.57 -9.22
C PHE A 119 22.37 59.03 -9.63
N ASP A 120 23.07 59.81 -8.79
CA ASP A 120 23.44 61.21 -9.05
C ASP A 120 22.25 62.14 -9.35
N GLY A 121 21.04 61.77 -8.93
CA GLY A 121 19.82 62.52 -9.26
C GLY A 121 19.22 62.21 -10.62
N ASP A 122 19.78 61.27 -11.39
CA ASP A 122 19.27 60.86 -12.69
C ASP A 122 18.09 59.90 -12.54
N ALA A 123 16.88 60.42 -12.78
CA ALA A 123 15.64 59.66 -12.74
C ALA A 123 15.59 58.54 -13.80
N ASN A 124 16.25 58.70 -14.95
CA ASN A 124 16.26 57.67 -16.00
C ASN A 124 17.15 56.49 -15.59
N ALA A 125 18.30 56.77 -14.98
CA ALA A 125 19.19 55.73 -14.45
C ALA A 125 18.53 54.95 -13.31
N TYR A 126 17.85 55.64 -12.38
CA TYR A 126 17.05 54.99 -11.34
C TYR A 126 15.96 54.08 -11.93
N LYS A 127 15.19 54.59 -12.90
CA LYS A 127 14.14 53.79 -13.56
C LYS A 127 14.73 52.55 -14.24
N ALA A 128 15.85 52.68 -14.94
CA ALA A 128 16.51 51.55 -15.59
C ALA A 128 16.94 50.49 -14.57
N ALA A 129 17.51 50.89 -13.42
CA ALA A 129 17.88 49.96 -12.36
C ALA A 129 16.66 49.22 -11.78
N VAL A 130 15.53 49.90 -11.59
CA VAL A 130 14.26 49.25 -11.17
C VAL A 130 13.75 48.28 -12.24
N ASP A 131 13.72 48.71 -13.51
CA ASP A 131 13.28 47.86 -14.62
C ASP A 131 14.14 46.58 -14.72
N ASP A 132 15.45 46.68 -14.50
CA ASP A 132 16.36 45.52 -14.49
C ASP A 132 16.01 44.52 -13.37
N GLN A 133 15.70 45.01 -12.16
CA GLN A 133 15.26 44.13 -11.06
C GLN A 133 13.91 43.47 -11.36
N VAL A 134 12.96 44.21 -11.94
CA VAL A 134 11.66 43.67 -12.36
C VAL A 134 11.83 42.62 -13.46
N MET A 135 12.75 42.82 -14.40
CA MET A 135 13.08 41.84 -15.43
C MET A 135 13.64 40.56 -14.81
N MET A 136 14.56 40.66 -13.85
CA MET A 136 15.08 39.51 -13.12
C MET A 136 13.99 38.75 -12.35
N ILE A 137 12.98 39.44 -11.80
CA ILE A 137 11.82 38.79 -11.17
C ILE A 137 11.04 37.98 -12.21
N PHE A 138 10.76 38.54 -13.39
CA PHE A 138 10.06 37.81 -14.45
C PHE A 138 10.85 36.59 -14.94
N GLU A 139 12.17 36.72 -15.07
CA GLU A 139 13.05 35.61 -15.42
C GLU A 139 13.05 34.54 -14.33
N ALA A 140 13.12 34.92 -13.06
CA ALA A 140 13.06 34.00 -11.94
C ALA A 140 11.75 33.20 -11.97
N CYS A 141 10.60 33.87 -12.17
CA CYS A 141 9.26 33.24 -12.27
C CYS A 141 9.13 32.16 -13.34
N SER A 142 10.05 32.07 -14.32
CA SER A 142 10.10 30.96 -15.28
C SER A 142 10.28 29.58 -14.63
N PHE A 143 10.68 29.52 -13.35
CA PHE A 143 10.70 28.28 -12.56
C PHE A 143 9.36 27.53 -12.60
N GLN A 144 8.24 28.26 -12.76
CA GLN A 144 6.90 27.67 -12.81
C GLN A 144 6.73 26.68 -13.97
N ASP A 145 7.29 26.98 -15.15
CA ASP A 145 7.19 26.09 -16.31
C ASP A 145 7.97 24.79 -16.07
N ILE A 146 9.21 24.90 -15.60
CA ILE A 146 10.04 23.75 -15.24
C ILE A 146 9.37 22.91 -14.15
N THR A 147 8.82 23.55 -13.12
CA THR A 147 8.06 22.86 -12.07
C THR A 147 6.84 22.15 -12.63
N GLY A 148 6.05 22.78 -13.51
CA GLY A 148 4.89 22.16 -14.14
C GLY A 148 5.28 20.91 -14.95
N GLN A 149 6.38 20.97 -15.70
CA GLN A 149 6.89 19.83 -16.46
C GLN A 149 7.35 18.68 -15.55
N ARG A 150 8.08 18.99 -14.48
CA ARG A 150 8.54 18.00 -13.50
C ARG A 150 7.38 17.35 -12.75
N VAL A 151 6.40 18.13 -12.29
CA VAL A 151 5.17 17.62 -11.65
C VAL A 151 4.44 16.69 -12.61
N SER A 152 4.28 17.08 -13.88
CA SER A 152 3.65 16.25 -14.89
C SER A 152 4.37 14.91 -15.06
N LYS A 153 5.71 14.90 -15.03
CA LYS A 153 6.52 13.68 -15.09
C LYS A 153 6.28 12.77 -13.88
N VAL A 154 6.25 13.34 -12.68
CA VAL A 154 5.94 12.60 -11.43
C VAL A 154 4.54 11.99 -11.49
N VAL A 155 3.53 12.78 -11.85
CA VAL A 155 2.14 12.32 -11.99
C VAL A 155 2.04 11.18 -13.00
N ASN A 156 2.74 11.27 -14.12
CA ASN A 156 2.77 10.19 -15.11
C ASN A 156 3.39 8.90 -14.58
N VAL A 157 4.43 8.99 -13.75
CA VAL A 157 5.00 7.81 -13.08
C VAL A 157 3.99 7.18 -12.12
N LEU A 158 3.31 7.99 -11.31
CA LEU A 158 2.29 7.51 -10.37
C LEU A 158 1.13 6.82 -11.10
N LYS A 159 0.61 7.42 -12.19
CA LYS A 159 -0.42 6.79 -13.03
C LYS A 159 0.01 5.45 -13.61
N GLN A 160 1.26 5.35 -14.09
CA GLN A 160 1.79 4.08 -14.59
C GLN A 160 1.87 3.00 -13.50
N ILE A 161 2.19 3.39 -12.27
CA ILE A 161 2.23 2.48 -11.12
C ILE A 161 0.80 2.04 -10.77
N GLU A 162 -0.13 2.98 -10.65
CA GLU A 162 -1.55 2.74 -10.41
C GLU A 162 -2.12 1.76 -11.44
N ASP A 163 -1.98 2.04 -12.73
CA ASP A 163 -2.41 1.18 -13.83
C ASP A 163 -1.87 -0.26 -13.72
N ARG A 164 -0.61 -0.39 -13.30
CA ARG A 164 0.03 -1.70 -13.13
C ARG A 164 -0.56 -2.44 -11.93
N VAL A 165 -0.70 -1.76 -10.78
CA VAL A 165 -1.25 -2.33 -9.55
C VAL A 165 -2.72 -2.75 -9.74
N THR A 166 -3.54 -1.90 -10.36
CA THR A 166 -4.95 -2.21 -10.67
C THR A 166 -5.07 -3.45 -11.54
N ARG A 167 -4.26 -3.55 -12.60
CA ARG A 167 -4.22 -4.77 -13.44
C ARG A 167 -3.82 -6.03 -12.65
N LEU A 168 -2.90 -5.92 -11.70
CA LEU A 168 -2.55 -7.07 -10.85
C LEU A 168 -3.73 -7.45 -9.95
N ALA A 169 -4.36 -6.47 -9.30
CA ALA A 169 -5.50 -6.70 -8.40
C ALA A 169 -6.65 -7.40 -9.15
N ASP A 170 -7.01 -6.88 -10.33
CA ASP A 170 -8.04 -7.46 -11.20
C ASP A 170 -7.73 -8.90 -11.60
N LYS A 171 -6.48 -9.17 -12.01
CA LYS A 171 -6.07 -10.50 -12.47
C LYS A 171 -5.98 -11.52 -11.33
N LEU A 172 -5.67 -11.07 -10.12
CA LEU A 172 -5.63 -11.92 -8.91
C LEU A 172 -7.00 -12.02 -8.21
N GLY A 173 -8.00 -11.25 -8.63
CA GLY A 173 -9.30 -11.17 -7.95
C GLY A 173 -9.16 -10.65 -6.52
N ILE A 174 -8.18 -9.77 -6.28
CA ILE A 174 -7.98 -9.15 -4.97
C ILE A 174 -8.99 -8.02 -4.88
N GLU A 175 -10.06 -8.23 -4.14
CA GLU A 175 -10.94 -7.15 -3.71
C GLU A 175 -10.27 -6.37 -2.58
N ASP A 176 -10.33 -5.04 -2.67
CA ASP A 176 -9.88 -4.19 -1.58
C ASP A 176 -10.70 -4.51 -0.32
N LYS A 177 -10.00 -4.90 0.75
CA LYS A 177 -10.62 -4.84 2.07
C LYS A 177 -10.75 -3.37 2.43
N SER A 178 -11.91 -2.96 2.95
CA SER A 178 -12.03 -1.67 3.63
C SER A 178 -11.05 -1.67 4.80
N VAL A 179 -9.89 -1.06 4.61
CA VAL A 179 -8.94 -0.83 5.69
C VAL A 179 -9.54 0.28 6.54
N GLU A 180 -9.91 -0.02 7.78
CA GLU A 180 -10.18 1.05 8.74
C GLU A 180 -8.89 1.84 8.93
N LEU A 181 -8.92 3.12 8.55
CA LEU A 181 -7.81 4.03 8.81
C LEU A 181 -7.48 3.96 10.30
N THR A 182 -6.21 3.79 10.61
CA THR A 182 -5.71 3.93 11.97
C THR A 182 -6.03 5.33 12.49
N GLU A 183 -6.14 5.49 13.81
CA GLU A 183 -6.38 6.81 14.42
C GLU A 183 -5.33 7.85 14.02
N ARG A 184 -4.12 7.40 13.69
CA ARG A 184 -3.05 8.24 13.15
C ARG A 184 -3.35 8.71 11.72
N GLU A 185 -3.75 7.80 10.83
CA GLU A 185 -4.07 8.13 9.44
C GLU A 185 -5.32 9.03 9.34
N LYS A 186 -6.32 8.82 10.21
CA LYS A 186 -7.47 9.74 10.33
C LYS A 186 -7.00 11.15 10.70
N ARG A 187 -6.15 11.26 11.74
CA ARG A 187 -5.62 12.56 12.19
C ARG A 187 -4.77 13.25 11.11
N GLU A 188 -3.92 12.50 10.40
CA GLU A 188 -3.10 13.05 9.30
C GLU A 188 -3.96 13.52 8.13
N ARG A 189 -5.01 12.79 7.76
CA ARG A 189 -6.00 13.21 6.76
C ARG A 189 -6.73 14.49 7.18
N ASP A 190 -7.15 14.57 8.44
CA ASP A 190 -7.88 15.74 8.94
C ASP A 190 -6.97 16.99 9.04
N LEU A 191 -5.65 16.80 9.20
CA LEU A 191 -4.66 17.88 9.13
C LEU A 191 -4.46 18.44 7.71
N LEU A 192 -4.53 17.60 6.68
CA LEU A 192 -4.40 18.00 5.26
C LEU A 192 -5.59 18.86 4.76
N LEU A 193 -6.72 18.85 5.47
CA LEU A 193 -7.89 19.68 5.17
C LEU A 193 -7.70 21.17 5.56
N ASN A 194 -6.56 21.54 6.15
CA ASN A 194 -6.25 22.93 6.56
C ASN A 194 -5.35 23.69 5.56
N GLY A 195 -5.18 23.18 4.33
CA GLY A 195 -4.55 23.93 3.24
C GLY A 195 -5.57 24.74 2.43
N PRO A 196 -5.13 25.70 1.58
CA PRO A 196 -6.02 26.37 0.63
C PRO A 196 -6.79 25.32 -0.18
N ALA A 197 -8.10 25.29 -0.01
CA ALA A 197 -8.92 24.24 -0.57
C ALA A 197 -8.95 24.36 -2.10
N ILE A 198 -8.51 23.31 -2.81
CA ILE A 198 -8.68 23.22 -4.27
C ILE A 198 -10.20 23.15 -4.54
N ASN A 199 -10.77 24.26 -5.03
CA ASN A 199 -12.22 24.44 -5.24
C ASN A 199 -13.09 24.40 -3.97
N GLY A 200 -12.52 24.62 -2.79
CA GLY A 200 -13.35 24.87 -1.60
C GLY A 200 -13.99 26.25 -1.65
N PRO A 201 -14.95 26.57 -0.76
CA PRO A 201 -15.47 27.93 -0.70
C PRO A 201 -14.30 28.89 -0.49
N GLU A 202 -14.09 29.79 -1.45
CA GLU A 202 -13.14 30.88 -1.31
C GLU A 202 -13.43 31.53 0.05
N THR A 203 -12.44 31.56 0.94
CA THR A 203 -12.60 32.28 2.21
C THR A 203 -12.83 33.73 1.81
N GLY A 204 -14.08 34.18 1.93
CA GLY A 204 -14.50 35.48 1.42
C GLY A 204 -13.69 36.58 2.08
N GLN A 205 -13.39 37.64 1.32
CA GLN A 205 -12.61 38.78 1.83
C GLN A 205 -13.21 39.34 3.13
N ASP A 206 -14.54 39.32 3.29
CA ASP A 206 -15.24 39.72 4.51
C ASP A 206 -14.79 38.93 5.77
N SER A 207 -14.50 37.64 5.63
CA SER A 207 -13.97 36.80 6.71
C SER A 207 -12.49 37.03 7.00
N ILE A 208 -11.73 37.50 6.01
CA ILE A 208 -10.33 37.92 6.18
C ILE A 208 -10.29 39.28 6.87
N ASP A 209 -11.14 40.21 6.43
CA ASP A 209 -11.23 41.55 7.00
C ASP A 209 -11.69 41.49 8.46
N ALA A 210 -12.62 40.60 8.82
CA ALA A 210 -13.03 40.38 10.22
C ALA A 210 -11.89 39.86 11.13
N LEU A 211 -10.91 39.13 10.57
CA LEU A 211 -9.73 38.66 11.30
C LEU A 211 -8.70 39.77 11.54
N PHE A 212 -8.62 40.76 10.66
CA PHE A 212 -7.71 41.90 10.78
C PHE A 212 -8.33 43.13 11.46
N ASP A 213 -9.66 43.25 11.47
CA ASP A 213 -10.41 44.29 12.19
C ASP A 213 -10.54 43.97 13.70
N GLY A 214 -10.41 42.68 14.05
CA GLY A 214 -10.29 42.18 15.42
C GLY A 214 -8.93 42.41 16.08
N GLY A 215 -8.39 43.64 15.96
CA GLY A 215 -7.45 44.28 16.89
C GLY A 215 -6.19 43.52 17.34
N PHE A 216 -5.03 44.03 16.90
CA PHE A 216 -3.76 43.97 17.63
C PHE A 216 -3.81 44.75 18.97
N ASP A 217 -4.87 44.61 19.76
CA ASP A 217 -5.08 45.38 20.97
C ASP A 217 -5.67 44.51 22.09
N SER A 218 -4.80 43.70 22.70
CA SER A 218 -4.72 43.40 24.14
C SER A 218 -4.00 42.08 24.38
N PHE A 219 -2.73 42.16 24.78
CA PHE A 219 -2.08 41.09 25.54
C PHE A 219 -2.66 41.08 26.95
N ASP A 220 -3.85 40.51 27.16
CA ASP A 220 -4.29 39.97 28.46
C ASP A 220 -5.72 39.38 28.35
N ALA A 221 -5.81 38.11 27.96
CA ALA A 221 -6.78 37.13 28.48
C ALA A 221 -6.65 35.82 27.68
N VAL A 222 -6.16 34.76 28.33
CA VAL A 222 -6.30 33.40 27.81
C VAL A 222 -7.74 32.95 28.09
N GLU A 223 -8.65 33.26 27.17
CA GLU A 223 -10.01 32.70 27.20
C GLU A 223 -10.07 31.43 26.34
N ALA A 224 -10.64 30.38 26.93
CA ALA A 224 -10.56 29.01 26.45
C ALA A 224 -11.18 28.81 25.05
N ALA A 225 -10.51 28.00 24.22
CA ALA A 225 -10.93 27.68 22.86
C ALA A 225 -12.40 27.19 22.79
N PRO A 226 -13.21 27.70 21.84
CA PRO A 226 -14.57 27.21 21.65
C PRO A 226 -14.55 25.77 21.10
N ALA A 227 -15.51 24.95 21.57
CA ALA A 227 -15.64 23.55 21.23
C ALA A 227 -15.89 23.32 19.72
N PRO A 228 -15.40 22.21 19.13
CA PRO A 228 -15.51 21.95 17.70
C PRO A 228 -16.97 21.80 17.25
N VAL A 229 -17.32 22.51 16.18
CA VAL A 229 -18.64 22.45 15.53
C VAL A 229 -18.80 21.09 14.83
N ALA A 230 -19.92 20.41 15.08
CA ALA A 230 -20.21 19.09 14.53
C ALA A 230 -20.36 19.12 12.99
N PRO A 231 -19.93 18.06 12.27
CA PRO A 231 -20.00 18.02 10.82
C PRO A 231 -21.46 17.94 10.32
N PRO A 232 -21.76 18.53 9.15
CA PRO A 232 -23.11 18.48 8.58
C PRO A 232 -23.47 17.05 8.12
N ALA A 233 -24.75 16.72 8.25
CA ALA A 233 -25.29 15.40 7.91
C ALA A 233 -25.20 15.12 6.38
N PRO A 234 -24.95 13.87 5.97
CA PRO A 234 -24.82 13.51 4.57
C PRO A 234 -26.18 13.57 3.85
N VAL A 235 -26.15 14.01 2.59
CA VAL A 235 -27.28 14.04 1.65
C VAL A 235 -27.51 12.64 1.07
#